data_AF-A0A7V0WVE4-F1
#
_entry.id   AF-A0A7V0WVE4-F1
#
_cell.length_a   1.000
_cell.length_b   1.000
_cell.length_c   1.000
_cell.angle_alpha   90.00
_cell.angle_beta   90.00
_cell.angle_gamma   90.00
#
_symmetry.space_group_name_H-M   'P 1'
#
loop_
_entity.id
_entity.type
_entity.pdbx_description
1 polymer ?
#
loop_
_entity_poly.entity_id
_entity_poly.type
_entity_poly.pdbx_seq_one_letter_code
_entity_poly.pdbx_strand_id
1 'polypeptide(L)'
;MDSLTHIIIGSATGQVMLGKSEGNKALLWGAIAANIPDFDSAITSLFSPASAVLVHRGFSHSILFALAVSPILGLIAAKLFKSANKWQWIGLTLTAILSHILIDCFNTYGAGILEPFSNIRVAYDTMPIVDLMLLVPIISVMSAALFFRTKSKTRTVLSSIVIAFT
;
A
#
# COMPACT_ATOMS: atom_id res chain seq x y z
N MET A 1 -1.50 7.24 7.15
CA MET A 1 -2.43 8.07 6.33
C MET A 1 -3.76 7.36 6.24
N ASP A 2 -4.75 7.97 5.60
CA ASP A 2 -6.05 7.34 5.39
C ASP A 2 -5.97 6.17 4.39
N SER A 3 -6.86 5.19 4.55
CA SER A 3 -6.88 3.97 3.74
C SER A 3 -7.15 4.25 2.25
N LEU A 4 -7.87 5.32 1.91
CA LEU A 4 -8.17 5.64 0.51
C LEU A 4 -6.91 6.08 -0.24
N THR A 5 -6.05 6.87 0.39
CA THR A 5 -4.72 7.22 -0.12
C THR A 5 -3.92 5.95 -0.43
N HIS A 6 -3.86 5.01 0.50
CA HIS A 6 -3.15 3.74 0.33
C HIS A 6 -3.76 2.84 -0.77
N ILE A 7 -5.09 2.81 -0.89
CA ILE A 7 -5.79 2.11 -2.00
C ILE A 7 -5.34 2.66 -3.36
N ILE A 8 -5.28 4.00 -3.49
CA ILE A 8 -4.94 4.67 -4.75
C ILE A 8 -3.47 4.40 -5.12
N ILE A 9 -2.56 4.54 -4.16
CA ILE A 9 -1.12 4.33 -4.36
C ILE A 9 -0.82 2.85 -4.63
N GLY A 10 -1.45 1.95 -3.89
CA GLY A 10 -1.38 0.51 -4.14
C GLY A 10 -1.88 0.15 -5.53
N SER A 11 -3.01 0.73 -5.96
CA SER A 11 -3.54 0.55 -7.32
C SER A 11 -2.58 1.04 -8.39
N ALA A 12 -2.01 2.23 -8.19
CA ALA A 12 -1.05 2.83 -9.10
C ALA A 12 0.22 1.97 -9.22
N THR A 13 0.74 1.48 -8.09
CA THR A 13 1.86 0.53 -8.03
C THR A 13 1.55 -0.75 -8.82
N GLY A 14 0.34 -1.29 -8.66
CA GLY A 14 -0.19 -2.39 -9.46
C GLY A 14 -0.15 -2.12 -10.96
N GLN A 15 -0.67 -0.96 -11.39
CA GLN A 15 -0.66 -0.57 -12.80
C GLN A 15 0.76 -0.43 -13.36
N VAL A 16 1.68 0.16 -12.59
CA VAL A 16 3.07 0.38 -13.02
C VAL A 16 3.82 -0.95 -13.16
N MET A 17 3.71 -1.83 -12.17
CA MET A 17 4.47 -3.08 -12.14
C MET A 17 3.89 -4.15 -13.07
N LEU A 18 2.57 -4.39 -13.01
CA LEU A 18 1.91 -5.53 -13.67
C LEU A 18 0.68 -5.15 -14.52
N GLY A 19 0.38 -3.86 -14.69
CA GLY A 19 -0.79 -3.43 -15.47
C GLY A 19 -0.76 -3.89 -16.94
N LYS A 20 0.42 -4.09 -17.53
CA LYS A 20 0.55 -4.57 -18.92
C LYS A 20 0.25 -6.06 -19.07
N SER A 21 0.62 -6.88 -18.08
CA SER A 21 0.41 -8.33 -18.09
C SER A 21 -0.97 -8.72 -17.55
N GLU A 22 -1.42 -8.04 -16.50
CA GLU A 22 -2.59 -8.46 -15.70
C GLU A 22 -3.74 -7.44 -15.70
N GLY A 23 -3.53 -6.25 -16.25
CA GLY A 23 -4.56 -5.22 -16.37
C GLY A 23 -5.13 -4.79 -15.02
N ASN A 24 -6.46 -4.66 -14.94
CA ASN A 24 -7.16 -4.20 -13.73
C ASN A 24 -6.95 -5.11 -12.51
N LYS A 25 -6.59 -6.38 -12.71
CA LYS A 25 -6.28 -7.30 -11.62
C LYS A 25 -5.07 -6.84 -10.82
N ALA A 26 -4.07 -6.26 -11.50
CA ALA A 26 -2.89 -5.71 -10.83
C ALA A 26 -3.24 -4.51 -9.95
N LEU A 27 -4.14 -3.62 -10.40
CA LEU A 27 -4.61 -2.48 -9.61
C LEU A 27 -5.32 -2.97 -8.35
N LEU A 28 -6.30 -3.85 -8.53
CA LEU A 28 -7.09 -4.37 -7.43
C LEU A 28 -6.20 -5.08 -6.40
N TRP A 29 -5.28 -5.92 -6.86
CA TRP A 29 -4.38 -6.64 -5.96
C TRP A 29 -3.40 -5.71 -5.26
N GLY A 30 -2.90 -4.68 -5.95
CA GLY A 30 -2.05 -3.65 -5.35
C GLY A 30 -2.79 -2.86 -4.27
N ALA A 31 -4.04 -2.47 -4.49
CA ALA A 31 -4.89 -1.82 -3.50
C ALA A 31 -5.10 -2.69 -2.25
N ILE A 32 -5.44 -3.96 -2.47
CA ILE A 32 -5.63 -4.93 -1.38
C ILE A 32 -4.34 -5.05 -0.59
N ALA A 33 -3.22 -5.34 -1.26
CA ALA A 33 -1.92 -5.52 -0.61
C ALA A 33 -1.49 -4.30 0.21
N ALA A 34 -1.65 -3.09 -0.33
CA ALA A 34 -1.31 -1.86 0.38
C ALA A 34 -2.09 -1.71 1.69
N ASN A 35 -3.34 -2.17 1.77
CA ASN A 35 -4.18 -1.99 2.96
C ASN A 35 -4.03 -3.11 4.00
N ILE A 36 -3.29 -4.18 3.71
CA ILE A 36 -3.12 -5.30 4.64
C ILE A 36 -2.53 -4.90 5.99
N PRO A 37 -1.55 -3.97 6.10
CA PRO A 37 -1.07 -3.49 7.40
C PRO A 37 -2.18 -2.93 8.31
N ASP A 38 -3.10 -2.16 7.74
CA ASP A 38 -4.20 -1.50 8.48
C ASP A 38 -5.31 -2.46 8.92
N PHE A 39 -5.30 -3.72 8.48
CA PHE A 39 -6.26 -4.72 8.96
C PHE A 39 -6.06 -5.06 10.44
N ASP A 40 -4.95 -4.62 11.05
CA ASP A 40 -4.78 -4.62 12.50
C ASP A 40 -5.88 -3.83 13.23
N SER A 41 -6.49 -2.83 12.58
CA SER A 41 -7.60 -2.04 13.12
C SER A 41 -8.81 -2.91 13.50
N ALA A 42 -9.03 -4.05 12.81
CA ALA A 42 -10.11 -4.98 13.11
C ALA A 42 -10.00 -5.57 14.52
N ILE A 43 -8.78 -5.74 15.04
CA ILE A 43 -8.54 -6.26 16.38
C ILE A 43 -8.28 -5.16 17.41
N THR A 44 -8.02 -3.91 17.00
CA THR A 44 -7.77 -2.78 17.93
C THR A 44 -8.95 -2.50 18.86
N SER A 45 -10.18 -2.82 18.43
CA SER A 45 -11.41 -2.70 19.23
C SER A 45 -11.41 -3.57 20.50
N LEU A 46 -10.54 -4.60 20.55
CA LEU A 46 -10.36 -5.48 21.71
C LEU A 46 -9.45 -4.89 22.79
N PHE A 47 -8.85 -3.72 22.53
CA PHE A 47 -7.85 -3.10 23.40
C PHE A 47 -8.36 -1.77 23.98
N SER A 48 -7.73 -1.32 25.06
CA SER A 48 -7.95 0.04 25.58
C SER A 48 -7.54 1.09 24.52
N PRO A 49 -8.11 2.32 24.52
CA PRO A 49 -7.74 3.34 23.54
C PRO A 49 -6.23 3.62 23.46
N ALA A 50 -5.54 3.62 24.60
CA ALA A 50 -4.09 3.81 24.65
C ALA A 50 -3.34 2.63 24.00
N SER A 51 -3.76 1.40 24.30
CA SER A 51 -3.17 0.18 23.74
C SER A 51 -3.51 0.02 22.24
N ALA A 52 -4.70 0.44 21.82
CA ALA A 52 -5.16 0.38 20.43
C ALA A 52 -4.25 1.22 19.52
N VAL A 53 -3.84 2.41 19.96
CA VAL A 53 -2.88 3.27 19.22
C VAL A 53 -1.50 2.61 19.10
N LEU A 54 -1.09 1.83 20.10
CA LEU A 54 0.19 1.12 20.06
C LEU A 54 0.14 -0.11 19.14
N VAL A 55 -0.94 -0.88 19.21
CA VAL A 55 -1.19 -2.05 18.36
C VAL A 55 -1.31 -1.62 16.89
N HIS A 56 -2.09 -0.57 16.63
CA HIS A 56 -2.22 0.01 15.30
C HIS A 56 -0.89 0.62 14.88
N ARG A 57 -0.42 0.28 13.67
CA ARG A 57 0.89 0.69 13.15
C ARG A 57 2.08 0.20 13.98
N GLY A 58 1.88 -0.86 14.78
CA GLY A 58 2.93 -1.61 15.45
C GLY A 58 3.50 -2.68 14.52
N PHE A 59 3.46 -3.95 14.95
CA PHE A 59 4.05 -5.08 14.22
C PHE A 59 3.56 -5.23 12.76
N SER A 60 2.30 -4.94 12.48
CA SER A 60 1.70 -4.95 11.13
C SER A 60 2.39 -4.01 10.14
N HIS A 61 3.06 -2.97 10.63
CA HIS A 61 3.77 -1.97 9.84
C HIS A 61 5.29 -2.15 9.89
N SER A 62 5.76 -3.35 10.28
CA SER A 62 7.17 -3.68 10.29
C SER A 62 7.66 -4.20 8.94
N ILE A 63 8.95 -4.02 8.65
CA ILE A 63 9.60 -4.64 7.48
C ILE A 63 9.51 -6.17 7.59
N LEU A 64 9.62 -6.72 8.80
CA LEU A 64 9.50 -8.16 9.03
C LEU A 64 8.11 -8.66 8.61
N PHE A 65 7.05 -7.97 9.01
CA PHE A 65 5.68 -8.30 8.59
C PHE A 65 5.53 -8.22 7.07
N ALA A 66 6.04 -7.16 6.45
CA ALA A 66 6.02 -7.03 4.99
C ALA A 66 6.72 -8.22 4.30
N LEU A 67 7.91 -8.62 4.75
CA LEU A 67 8.65 -9.75 4.20
C LEU A 67 7.97 -11.10 4.44
N ALA A 68 7.24 -11.26 5.55
CA ALA A 68 6.52 -12.50 5.87
C ALA A 68 5.21 -12.63 5.07
N VAL A 69 4.44 -11.55 4.96
CA VAL A 69 3.10 -11.56 4.37
C VAL A 69 3.14 -11.44 2.84
N SER A 70 4.12 -10.72 2.29
CA SER A 70 4.22 -10.50 0.84
C SER A 70 4.33 -11.79 0.02
N PRO A 71 5.16 -12.79 0.41
CA PRO A 71 5.18 -14.09 -0.25
C PRO A 71 3.83 -14.80 -0.25
N ILE A 72 3.10 -14.75 0.87
CA ILE A 72 1.81 -15.44 1.02
C ILE A 72 0.79 -14.85 0.03
N LEU A 73 0.60 -13.53 0.07
CA LEU A 73 -0.32 -12.83 -0.82
C LEU A 73 0.12 -12.92 -2.29
N GLY A 74 1.42 -12.77 -2.58
CA GLY A 74 1.95 -12.91 -3.93
C GLY A 74 1.71 -14.31 -4.51
N LEU A 75 1.86 -15.36 -3.70
CA LEU A 75 1.56 -16.74 -4.11
C LEU A 75 0.06 -16.99 -4.31
N ILE A 76 -0.80 -16.38 -3.48
CA ILE A 76 -2.26 -16.40 -3.70
C ILE A 76 -2.58 -15.76 -5.04
N ALA A 77 -2.04 -14.57 -5.32
CA ALA A 77 -2.25 -13.87 -6.59
C ALA A 77 -1.77 -14.70 -7.79
N ALA A 78 -0.59 -15.32 -7.70
CA ALA A 78 -0.05 -16.19 -8.76
C ALA A 78 -0.86 -17.48 -8.98
N LYS A 79 -1.64 -17.91 -7.97
CA LYS A 79 -2.60 -19.01 -8.12
C LYS A 79 -3.85 -18.55 -8.86
N LEU A 80 -4.34 -17.34 -8.56
CA LEU A 80 -5.55 -16.76 -9.14
C LEU A 80 -5.33 -16.21 -10.56
N PHE A 81 -4.14 -15.68 -10.83
CA PHE A 81 -3.78 -14.96 -12.06
C PHE A 81 -2.50 -15.54 -12.66
N LYS A 82 -2.58 -15.92 -13.94
CA LYS A 82 -1.56 -16.77 -14.59
C LYS A 82 -0.65 -16.03 -15.57
N SER A 83 -0.89 -14.75 -15.85
CA SER A 83 -0.14 -14.02 -16.88
C SER A 83 1.24 -13.58 -16.37
N ALA A 84 1.32 -13.17 -15.11
CA ALA A 84 2.55 -12.84 -14.40
C ALA A 84 3.01 -14.03 -13.54
N ASN A 85 4.33 -14.15 -13.41
CA ASN A 85 4.93 -15.22 -12.61
C ASN A 85 4.83 -14.92 -11.10
N LYS A 86 5.11 -15.93 -10.27
CA LYS A 86 5.03 -15.80 -8.81
C LYS A 86 5.90 -14.68 -8.23
N TRP A 87 7.11 -14.48 -8.76
CA TRP A 87 8.04 -13.47 -8.25
C TRP A 87 7.58 -12.05 -8.57
N GLN A 88 6.94 -11.86 -9.71
CA GLN A 88 6.30 -10.60 -10.08
C GLN A 88 5.17 -10.24 -9.12
N TRP A 89 4.31 -11.21 -8.76
CA TRP A 89 3.25 -10.99 -7.79
C TRP A 89 3.76 -10.73 -6.37
N ILE A 90 4.78 -11.48 -5.92
CA ILE A 90 5.44 -11.24 -4.64
C ILE A 90 6.07 -9.84 -4.62
N GLY A 91 6.73 -9.45 -5.70
CA GLY A 91 7.31 -8.12 -5.86
C GLY A 91 6.25 -7.02 -5.78
N LEU A 92 5.12 -7.16 -6.48
CA LEU A 92 4.02 -6.20 -6.39
C LEU A 92 3.51 -6.06 -4.95
N THR A 93 3.21 -7.17 -4.29
CA THR A 93 2.69 -7.13 -2.92
C THR A 93 3.70 -6.52 -1.97
N LEU A 94 4.98 -6.88 -2.08
CA LEU A 94 6.03 -6.32 -1.24
C LEU A 94 6.15 -4.81 -1.42
N THR A 95 6.20 -4.34 -2.67
CA THR A 95 6.27 -2.90 -2.95
C THR A 95 5.04 -2.15 -2.42
N ALA A 96 3.83 -2.72 -2.58
CA ALA A 96 2.60 -2.09 -2.12
C ALA A 96 2.52 -1.99 -0.57
N ILE A 97 2.95 -3.04 0.14
CA ILE A 97 3.01 -3.01 1.62
C ILE A 97 4.10 -2.04 2.08
N LEU A 98 5.28 -2.05 1.46
CA LEU A 98 6.36 -1.13 1.83
C LEU A 98 6.00 0.33 1.55
N SER A 99 5.25 0.63 0.48
CA SER A 99 4.77 1.99 0.24
C SER A 99 3.84 2.47 1.36
N HIS A 100 2.95 1.59 1.86
CA HIS A 100 2.07 1.91 2.99
C HIS A 100 2.89 2.28 4.23
N ILE A 101 3.83 1.41 4.61
CA ILE A 101 4.69 1.60 5.79
C ILE A 101 5.49 2.90 5.66
N LEU A 102 6.09 3.14 4.49
CA LEU A 102 6.89 4.33 4.24
C LEU A 102 6.08 5.62 4.41
N ILE A 103 4.89 5.68 3.81
CA ILE A 103 4.00 6.85 3.88
C ILE A 103 3.54 7.08 5.32
N ASP A 104 3.26 6.02 6.07
CA ASP A 104 2.84 6.13 7.47
C ASP A 104 3.94 6.66 8.41
N CYS A 105 5.21 6.60 7.99
CA CYS A 105 6.32 7.24 8.72
C CYS A 105 6.28 8.77 8.65
N PHE A 106 5.65 9.35 7.63
CA PHE A 106 5.52 10.82 7.51
C PHE A 106 4.37 11.39 8.35
N ASN A 107 3.60 10.52 9.00
CA ASN A 107 2.47 10.88 9.82
C ASN A 107 2.85 11.09 11.30
N THR A 108 2.04 11.86 12.03
CA THR A 108 2.20 12.19 13.46
C THR A 108 2.27 10.97 14.39
N TYR A 109 1.57 9.86 14.10
CA TYR A 109 1.60 8.67 14.97
C TYR A 109 2.81 7.76 14.75
N GLY A 110 3.47 7.90 13.60
CA GLY A 110 4.56 7.03 13.14
C GLY A 110 4.20 5.54 13.02
N ALA A 111 5.21 4.78 12.59
CA ALA A 111 5.12 3.33 12.39
C ALA A 111 6.28 2.59 13.07
N GLY A 112 6.00 1.42 13.63
CA GLY A 112 6.97 0.50 14.24
C GLY A 112 7.73 -0.33 13.19
N ILE A 113 8.56 0.31 12.37
CA ILE A 113 9.23 -0.33 11.21
C ILE A 113 10.09 -1.54 11.62
N LEU A 114 10.68 -1.49 12.82
CA LEU A 114 11.64 -2.48 13.33
C LEU A 114 11.04 -3.46 14.37
N GLU A 115 9.72 -3.43 14.58
CA GLU A 115 9.04 -4.40 15.45
C GLU A 115 9.26 -5.85 14.91
N PRO A 116 9.49 -6.86 15.78
CA PRO A 116 9.51 -6.82 17.25
C PRO A 116 10.91 -6.62 17.85
N PHE A 117 11.90 -6.26 17.04
CA PHE A 117 13.28 -6.09 17.50
C PHE A 117 13.49 -4.77 18.24
N SER A 118 12.69 -3.76 17.92
CA SER A 118 12.71 -2.45 18.55
C SER A 118 11.31 -1.85 18.58
N ASN A 119 10.96 -1.23 19.71
CA ASN A 119 9.70 -0.53 19.92
C ASN A 119 9.75 0.94 19.48
N ILE A 120 10.81 1.36 18.76
CA ILE A 120 10.94 2.73 18.24
C ILE A 120 9.93 2.92 17.11
N ARG A 121 9.11 3.97 17.23
CA ARG A 121 8.23 4.44 16.16
C ARG A 121 8.90 5.54 15.38
N VAL A 122 8.97 5.39 14.07
CA VAL A 122 9.51 6.41 13.17
C VAL A 122 8.36 7.34 12.75
N ALA A 123 8.48 8.62 13.07
CA ALA A 123 7.53 9.66 12.72
C ALA A 123 8.29 10.92 12.29
N TYR A 124 7.99 11.47 11.11
CA TYR A 124 8.52 12.76 10.64
C TYR A 124 7.55 13.93 10.89
N ASP A 125 6.28 13.64 11.14
CA ASP A 125 5.24 14.64 11.43
C ASP A 125 5.11 15.76 10.37
N THR A 126 5.30 15.39 9.10
CA THR A 126 5.22 16.32 7.96
C THR A 126 3.90 16.23 7.21
N MET A 127 3.11 15.17 7.41
CA MET A 127 1.86 14.94 6.72
C MET A 127 0.71 14.62 7.69
N PRO A 128 -0.48 15.23 7.53
CA PRO A 128 -1.64 14.92 8.36
C PRO A 128 -2.16 13.50 8.09
N ILE A 129 -3.07 13.00 8.93
CA ILE A 129 -3.66 11.66 8.75
C ILE A 129 -4.53 11.59 7.49
N VAL A 130 -5.34 12.63 7.27
CA VAL A 130 -6.12 12.84 6.06
C VAL A 130 -5.57 14.08 5.39
N ASP A 131 -4.88 13.90 4.27
CA ASP A 131 -4.33 15.00 3.49
C ASP A 131 -5.16 15.21 2.22
N LEU A 132 -6.09 16.17 2.26
CA LEU A 132 -6.92 16.50 1.11
C LEU A 132 -6.12 17.13 -0.04
N MET A 133 -5.00 17.80 0.25
CA MET A 133 -4.13 18.39 -0.76
C MET A 133 -3.37 17.32 -1.53
N LEU A 134 -3.07 16.19 -0.89
CA LEU A 134 -2.52 15.00 -1.55
C LEU A 134 -3.61 14.17 -2.24
N LEU A 135 -4.71 13.90 -1.52
CA LEU A 135 -5.76 12.96 -1.94
C LEU A 135 -6.49 13.43 -3.21
N VAL A 136 -6.84 14.72 -3.31
CA VAL A 136 -7.59 15.26 -4.45
C VAL A 136 -6.81 15.17 -5.78
N PRO A 137 -5.51 15.53 -5.84
CA PRO A 137 -4.70 15.30 -7.03
C PRO A 137 -4.57 13.83 -7.40
N ILE A 138 -4.22 12.94 -6.45
CA ILE A 138 -3.98 11.53 -6.77
C ILE A 138 -5.25 10.81 -7.23
N ILE A 139 -6.42 11.12 -6.65
CA ILE A 139 -7.69 10.54 -7.10
C ILE A 139 -8.06 11.03 -8.49
N SER A 140 -7.78 12.31 -8.80
CA SER A 140 -8.06 12.90 -10.11
C SER A 140 -7.20 12.27 -11.19
N VAL A 141 -5.89 12.15 -10.95
CA VAL A 141 -4.95 11.53 -11.90
C VAL A 141 -5.23 10.03 -12.05
N MET A 142 -5.51 9.32 -10.96
CA MET A 142 -5.83 7.90 -11.03
C MET A 142 -7.15 7.66 -11.77
N SER A 143 -8.17 8.47 -11.53
CA SER A 143 -9.44 8.41 -12.26
C SER A 143 -9.25 8.67 -13.76
N ALA A 144 -8.43 9.67 -14.12
CA ALA A 144 -8.06 9.92 -15.51
C ALA A 144 -7.36 8.70 -16.14
N ALA A 145 -6.48 8.02 -15.40
CA ALA A 145 -5.78 6.83 -15.86
C ALA A 145 -6.73 5.67 -16.22
N LEU A 146 -7.88 5.55 -15.55
CA LEU A 146 -8.85 4.48 -15.79
C LEU A 146 -9.57 4.60 -17.14
N PHE A 147 -9.63 5.79 -17.75
CA PHE A 147 -10.18 5.98 -19.10
C PHE A 147 -9.27 5.43 -20.21
N PHE A 148 -8.01 5.13 -19.89
CA PHE A 148 -7.08 4.55 -20.84
C PHE A 148 -7.03 3.02 -20.72
N ARG A 149 -6.78 2.35 -21.86
CA ARG A 149 -6.59 0.90 -21.89
C ARG A 149 -5.44 0.48 -20.96
N THR A 150 -5.59 -0.68 -20.32
CA THR A 150 -4.62 -1.25 -19.36
C THR A 150 -3.19 -1.32 -19.88
N LYS A 151 -3.01 -1.61 -21.17
CA LYS A 151 -1.70 -1.71 -21.83
C LYS A 151 -1.16 -0.38 -22.37
N SER A 152 -1.92 0.71 -22.26
CA SER A 152 -1.52 2.03 -22.76
C SER A 152 -0.32 2.59 -21.98
N LYS A 153 0.65 3.17 -22.69
CA LYS A 153 1.76 3.90 -22.06
C LYS A 153 1.23 5.07 -21.21
N THR A 154 0.22 5.79 -21.69
CA THR A 154 -0.39 6.92 -20.97
C THR A 154 -0.90 6.51 -19.60
N ARG A 155 -1.56 5.35 -19.51
CA ARG A 155 -2.05 4.83 -18.24
C ARG A 155 -0.93 4.56 -17.24
N THR A 156 0.14 3.92 -17.70
CA THR A 156 1.33 3.68 -16.85
C THR A 156 1.99 4.99 -16.41
N VAL A 157 2.07 6.00 -17.30
CA VAL A 157 2.62 7.32 -16.95
C VAL A 157 1.77 8.00 -15.88
N LEU A 158 0.45 8.05 -16.05
CA LEU A 158 -0.45 8.65 -15.06
C LEU A 158 -0.36 7.94 -13.70
N SER A 159 -0.32 6.61 -13.68
CA SER A 159 -0.09 5.87 -12.43
C SER A 159 1.31 6.10 -11.83
N SER A 160 2.33 6.34 -12.65
CA SER A 160 3.66 6.69 -12.13
C SER A 160 3.66 8.07 -11.49
N ILE A 161 2.89 9.02 -12.06
CA ILE A 161 2.70 10.36 -11.46
C ILE A 161 2.04 10.26 -10.09
N VAL A 162 1.03 9.40 -9.94
CA VAL A 162 0.37 9.16 -8.63
C VAL A 162 1.39 8.73 -7.58
N ILE A 163 2.29 7.80 -7.91
CA ILE A 163 3.32 7.32 -6.97
C ILE A 163 4.39 8.39 -6.71
N ALA A 164 4.75 9.20 -7.71
CA ALA A 164 5.78 10.23 -7.56
C ALA A 164 5.31 11.45 -6.76
N PHE A 165 4.00 11.64 -6.64
CA PHE A 165 3.40 12.77 -5.94
C PHE A 165 3.22 12.52 -4.43
N THR A 166 3.47 11.28 -3.98
CA THR A 166 3.32 10.80 -2.60
C THR A 166 4.69 10.56 -1.97
#